data_AF-A0A9X3XP28-F1
#
_entry.id   AF-A0A9X3XP28-F1
#
_cell.length_a   1.000
_cell.length_b   1.000
_cell.length_c   1.000
_cell.angle_alpha   90.00
_cell.angle_beta   90.00
_cell.angle_gamma   90.00
#
_symmetry.space_group_name_H-M   'P 1'
#
loop_
_entity.id
_entity.type
_entity.pdbx_description
1 polymer ?
#
loop_
_entity_poly.entity_id
_entity_poly.type
_entity_poly.pdbx_seq_one_letter_code
_entity_poly.pdbx_strand_id
1 'polypeptide(L)'
;MNPQQIIEQMEIARQALTRGNTQLKTLSIKKAEAERNYRIRKAQEILKLRTEKYPVTIIQDVVKGDKEVAELRLKRDIAESDYYTCISAIENLRLDIEILRSKLTWLRVELKNS
;
A
#
# COMPACT_ATOMS: atom_id res chain seq x y z
N MET A 1 18.67 20.96 18.25
CA MET A 1 17.56 21.53 17.46
C MET A 1 16.81 22.51 18.33
N ASN A 2 16.57 23.73 17.83
CA ASN A 2 15.71 24.68 18.53
C ASN A 2 14.22 24.32 18.30
N PRO A 3 13.29 24.85 19.11
CA PRO A 3 11.86 24.59 18.95
C PRO A 3 11.32 24.90 17.55
N GLN A 4 11.84 25.95 16.91
CA GLN A 4 11.43 26.36 15.56
C GLN A 4 11.73 25.27 14.51
N GLN A 5 12.91 24.66 14.57
CA GLN A 5 13.30 23.56 13.68
C GLN A 5 12.44 22.32 13.88
N ILE A 6 12.02 22.02 15.11
CA ILE A 6 11.11 20.89 15.39
C ILE A 6 9.76 21.13 14.73
N ILE A 7 9.20 22.34 14.88
CA ILE A 7 7.92 22.72 14.30
C ILE A 7 7.98 22.66 12.76
N GLU A 8 9.08 23.14 12.18
CA GLU A 8 9.29 23.06 10.72
C GLU A 8 9.33 21.61 10.22
N GLN A 9 10.06 20.73 10.90
CA GLN A 9 10.08 19.29 10.56
C GLN A 9 8.71 18.63 10.72
N MET A 10 7.93 19.01 11.72
CA MET A 10 6.55 18.52 11.89
C MET A 10 5.66 18.95 10.73
N GLU A 11 5.76 20.20 10.25
CA GLU A 11 5.00 20.65 9.09
C GLU A 11 5.41 19.93 7.80
N ILE A 12 6.71 19.69 7.60
CA ILE A 12 7.21 18.89 6.47
C ILE A 12 6.62 17.47 6.51
N ALA A 13 6.67 16.81 7.68
CA ALA A 13 6.09 15.48 7.87
C ALA A 13 4.58 15.47 7.64
N ARG A 14 3.85 16.50 8.10
CA ARG A 14 2.40 16.65 7.89
C ARG A 14 2.05 16.84 6.40
N GLN A 15 2.85 17.60 5.66
CA GLN A 15 2.69 17.74 4.21
C GLN A 15 2.98 16.42 3.47
N ALA A 16 4.01 15.68 3.89
CA ALA A 16 4.32 14.36 3.35
C ALA A 16 3.17 13.37 3.63
N LEU A 17 2.58 13.41 4.82
CA LEU A 17 1.42 12.58 5.19
C LEU A 17 0.20 12.90 4.33
N THR A 18 -0.07 14.18 4.07
CA THR A 18 -1.16 14.60 3.17
C THR A 18 -0.95 14.06 1.76
N ARG A 19 0.28 14.14 1.24
CA ARG A 19 0.64 13.54 -0.06
C ARG A 19 0.50 12.01 -0.05
N GLY A 20 0.91 11.36 1.03
CA GLY A 20 0.74 9.93 1.26
C GLY A 20 -0.73 9.49 1.18
N ASN A 21 -1.65 10.23 1.80
CA ASN A 21 -3.08 9.92 1.74
C ASN A 21 -3.63 9.99 0.31
N THR A 22 -3.24 11.00 -0.48
CA THR A 22 -3.62 11.10 -1.89
C THR A 22 -3.07 9.93 -2.70
N GLN A 23 -1.80 9.56 -2.46
CA GLN A 23 -1.18 8.41 -3.10
C GLN A 23 -1.88 7.11 -2.72
N LEU A 24 -2.23 6.93 -1.44
CA LEU A 24 -2.95 5.76 -0.95
C LEU A 24 -4.30 5.59 -1.65
N LYS A 25 -5.03 6.69 -1.88
CA LYS A 25 -6.28 6.65 -2.66
C LYS A 25 -6.03 6.11 -4.07
N THR A 26 -5.03 6.63 -4.77
CA THR A 26 -4.68 6.14 -6.12
C THR A 26 -4.26 4.67 -6.11
N LEU A 27 -3.44 4.24 -5.14
CA LEU A 27 -3.01 2.85 -5.00
C LEU A 27 -4.18 1.91 -4.67
N SER A 28 -5.14 2.37 -3.85
CA SER A 28 -6.32 1.58 -3.50
C SER A 28 -7.19 1.27 -4.73
N ILE A 29 -7.35 2.24 -5.62
CA ILE A 29 -8.07 2.07 -6.90
C ILE A 29 -7.31 1.09 -7.78
N LYS A 30 -5.99 1.28 -7.96
CA LYS A 30 -5.15 0.37 -8.75
C LYS A 30 -5.21 -1.07 -8.24
N LYS A 31 -5.13 -1.28 -6.92
CA LYS A 31 -5.25 -2.60 -6.29
C LYS A 31 -6.61 -3.23 -6.62
N ALA A 32 -7.69 -2.48 -6.49
CA ALA A 32 -9.04 -2.97 -6.77
C ALA A 32 -9.24 -3.32 -8.25
N GLU A 33 -8.74 -2.48 -9.17
CA GLU A 33 -8.80 -2.73 -10.61
C GLU A 33 -7.98 -3.95 -11.02
N ALA A 34 -6.77 -4.12 -10.48
CA ALA A 34 -5.92 -5.26 -10.77
C ALA A 34 -6.56 -6.58 -10.27
N GLU A 35 -7.13 -6.59 -9.07
CA GLU A 35 -7.86 -7.75 -8.54
C GLU A 35 -9.10 -8.08 -9.38
N ARG A 36 -9.87 -7.07 -9.79
CA ARG A 36 -11.03 -7.25 -10.67
C ARG A 36 -10.61 -7.91 -11.99
N ASN A 37 -9.60 -7.34 -12.66
CA ASN A 37 -9.15 -7.81 -13.96
C ASN A 37 -8.60 -9.24 -13.87
N TYR A 38 -7.81 -9.54 -12.84
CA TYR A 38 -7.32 -10.89 -12.56
C TYR A 38 -8.47 -11.89 -12.36
N ARG A 39 -9.47 -11.57 -11.52
CA ARG A 39 -10.61 -12.45 -11.25
C ARG A 39 -11.45 -12.74 -12.49
N ILE A 40 -11.73 -11.71 -13.29
CA ILE A 40 -12.49 -11.86 -14.54
C ILE A 40 -11.75 -12.80 -15.48
N ARG A 41 -10.47 -12.54 -15.74
CA ARG A 41 -9.69 -13.36 -16.68
C ARG A 41 -9.52 -14.80 -16.18
N LYS A 42 -9.23 -14.98 -14.89
CA LYS A 42 -9.14 -16.31 -14.28
C LYS A 42 -10.44 -17.10 -14.46
N ALA A 43 -11.59 -16.47 -14.25
CA ALA A 43 -12.88 -17.12 -14.42
C ALA A 43 -13.16 -17.50 -15.88
N GLN A 44 -12.84 -16.61 -16.83
CA GLN A 44 -12.95 -16.88 -18.26
C GLN A 44 -12.11 -18.10 -18.67
N GLU A 45 -10.85 -18.17 -18.23
CA GLU A 45 -9.98 -19.30 -18.58
C GLU A 45 -10.44 -20.62 -17.94
N ILE A 46 -10.95 -20.58 -16.71
CA ILE A 46 -11.56 -21.75 -16.07
C ILE A 46 -12.76 -22.26 -16.90
N LEU A 47 -13.66 -21.36 -17.32
CA LEU A 47 -14.84 -21.74 -18.11
C LEU A 47 -14.47 -22.30 -19.48
N LYS A 48 -13.45 -21.73 -20.12
CA LYS A 48 -12.91 -22.23 -21.38
C LYS A 48 -12.36 -23.65 -21.23
N LEU A 49 -11.46 -23.89 -20.29
CA LEU A 49 -10.89 -25.22 -20.05
C LEU A 49 -11.93 -26.26 -19.62
N ARG A 50 -12.97 -25.83 -18.88
CA ARG A 50 -14.14 -26.66 -18.57
C ARG A 50 -14.89 -27.09 -19.82
N THR A 51 -15.08 -26.17 -20.77
CA THR A 51 -15.73 -26.44 -22.06
C THR A 51 -14.89 -27.38 -22.93
N GLU A 52 -13.56 -27.25 -22.86
CA GLU A 52 -12.59 -28.15 -23.49
C GLU A 52 -12.45 -29.51 -22.77
N LYS A 53 -13.27 -29.77 -21.75
CA LYS A 53 -13.32 -31.03 -20.97
C LYS A 53 -12.01 -31.40 -20.27
N TYR A 54 -11.20 -30.41 -19.88
CA TYR A 54 -10.04 -30.66 -19.02
C TYR A 54 -10.48 -31.26 -17.67
N PRO A 55 -9.70 -32.19 -17.08
CA PRO A 55 -9.97 -32.69 -15.73
C PRO A 55 -9.97 -31.57 -14.69
N VAL A 56 -11.00 -31.53 -13.84
CA VAL A 56 -11.17 -30.49 -12.80
C VAL A 56 -9.97 -30.38 -11.87
N THR A 57 -9.32 -31.52 -11.61
CA THR A 57 -8.15 -31.64 -10.74
C THR A 57 -6.96 -30.81 -11.22
N ILE A 58 -6.79 -30.59 -12.53
CA ILE A 58 -5.63 -29.87 -13.09
C ILE A 58 -5.96 -28.44 -13.55
N ILE A 59 -7.24 -28.09 -13.74
CA ILE A 59 -7.63 -26.78 -14.30
C ILE A 59 -7.02 -25.62 -13.52
N GLN A 60 -7.02 -25.68 -12.19
CA GLN A 60 -6.44 -24.58 -11.39
C GLN A 60 -4.95 -24.38 -11.64
N ASP A 61 -4.20 -25.44 -11.89
CA ASP A 61 -2.77 -25.34 -12.11
C ASP A 61 -2.46 -24.91 -13.54
N VAL A 62 -3.23 -25.40 -14.51
CA VAL A 62 -3.17 -24.93 -15.91
C VAL A 62 -3.49 -23.43 -15.99
N VAL A 63 -4.56 -22.97 -15.34
CA VAL A 63 -4.95 -21.54 -15.33
C VAL A 63 -3.90 -20.66 -14.66
N LYS A 64 -3.20 -21.15 -13.63
CA LYS A 64 -2.09 -20.39 -13.03
C LYS A 64 -0.87 -20.31 -13.96
N GLY A 65 -0.68 -21.30 -14.81
CA GLY A 65 0.37 -21.34 -15.84
C GLY A 65 0.02 -20.57 -17.12
N ASP A 66 -1.25 -20.19 -17.31
CA ASP A 66 -1.64 -19.35 -18.43
C ASP A 66 -0.91 -18.00 -18.36
N LYS A 67 -0.31 -17.61 -19.48
CA LYS A 67 0.57 -16.44 -19.56
C LYS A 67 -0.15 -15.16 -19.14
N GLU A 68 -1.41 -14.99 -19.54
CA GLU A 68 -2.12 -13.75 -19.28
C GLU A 68 -2.72 -13.71 -17.87
N VAL A 69 -3.23 -14.84 -17.37
CA VAL A 69 -3.65 -14.97 -15.97
C VAL A 69 -2.46 -14.74 -15.03
N ALA A 70 -1.29 -15.31 -15.34
CA ALA A 70 -0.07 -15.14 -14.56
C ALA A 70 0.39 -13.68 -14.53
N GLU A 71 0.37 -12.99 -15.67
CA GLU A 71 0.74 -11.58 -15.77
C GLU A 71 -0.22 -10.67 -14.98
N LEU A 72 -1.53 -10.92 -15.08
CA LEU A 72 -2.52 -10.18 -14.28
C LEU A 72 -2.38 -10.44 -12.79
N ARG A 73 -2.03 -11.68 -12.40
CA ARG A 73 -1.74 -12.03 -11.02
C ARG A 73 -0.53 -11.28 -10.49
N LEU A 74 0.56 -11.22 -11.27
CA LEU A 74 1.76 -10.48 -10.91
C LEU A 74 1.43 -8.99 -10.68
N LYS A 75 0.70 -8.37 -11.61
CA LYS A 75 0.27 -6.97 -11.49
C LYS A 75 -0.57 -6.72 -10.24
N ARG A 76 -1.48 -7.64 -9.92
CA ARG A 76 -2.26 -7.58 -8.68
C ARG A 76 -1.37 -7.65 -7.45
N ASP A 77 -0.45 -8.62 -7.40
CA ASP A 77 0.42 -8.83 -6.24
C ASP A 77 1.33 -7.63 -6.01
N ILE A 78 1.84 -7.00 -7.08
CA ILE A 78 2.59 -5.73 -7.03
C ILE A 78 1.71 -4.60 -6.48
N ALA A 79 0.51 -4.42 -7.04
CA ALA A 79 -0.39 -3.34 -6.59
C ALA A 79 -0.82 -3.51 -5.13
N GLU A 80 -0.96 -4.76 -4.65
CA GLU A 80 -1.20 -5.07 -3.26
C GLU A 80 -0.01 -4.71 -2.37
N SER A 81 1.21 -5.09 -2.77
CA SER A 81 2.43 -4.75 -2.06
C SER A 81 2.62 -3.23 -1.97
N ASP A 82 2.40 -2.50 -3.06
CA ASP A 82 2.50 -1.04 -3.09
C ASP A 82 1.49 -0.38 -2.14
N TYR A 83 0.25 -0.87 -2.13
CA TYR A 83 -0.80 -0.37 -1.25
C TYR A 83 -0.41 -0.52 0.23
N TYR A 84 0.04 -1.71 0.65
CA TYR A 84 0.44 -1.95 2.04
C TYR A 84 1.71 -1.19 2.42
N THR A 85 2.69 -1.10 1.51
CA THR A 85 3.90 -0.31 1.73
C THR A 85 3.57 1.17 1.95
N CYS A 86 2.62 1.71 1.19
CA CYS A 86 2.16 3.09 1.37
C CYS A 86 1.47 3.31 2.72
N ILE A 87 0.65 2.36 3.18
CA ILE A 87 0.04 2.42 4.53
C ILE A 87 1.13 2.47 5.60
N SER A 88 2.11 1.56 5.54
CA SER A 88 3.22 1.54 6.50
C SER A 88 4.03 2.83 6.47
N ALA A 89 4.28 3.41 5.30
CA ALA A 89 4.98 4.69 5.17
C ALA A 89 4.20 5.85 5.81
N ILE A 90 2.87 5.89 5.65
CA ILE A 90 2.01 6.89 6.30
C ILE A 90 2.06 6.74 7.82
N GLU A 91 2.05 5.50 8.32
CA GLU A 91 2.12 5.24 9.76
C GLU A 91 3.47 5.66 10.35
N ASN A 92 4.57 5.40 9.65
CA ASN A 92 5.89 5.88 10.06
C ASN A 92 5.94 7.41 10.16
N LEU A 93 5.34 8.13 9.19
CA LEU A 93 5.25 9.59 9.26
C LEU A 93 4.45 10.09 10.47
N ARG A 94 3.41 9.36 10.89
CA ARG A 94 2.66 9.68 12.11
C ARG A 94 3.54 9.50 13.35
N LEU A 95 4.27 8.39 13.43
CA LEU A 95 5.20 8.12 14.52
C LEU A 95 6.30 9.18 14.61
N ASP A 96 6.82 9.64 13.47
CA ASP A 96 7.82 10.72 13.43
C ASP A 96 7.27 12.03 14.00
N ILE A 97 6.03 12.40 13.65
CA ILE A 97 5.35 13.57 14.23
C ILE A 97 5.20 13.44 15.75
N GLU A 98 4.87 12.24 16.23
CA GLU A 98 4.74 11.93 17.66
C GLU A 98 6.08 12.03 18.42
N ILE A 99 7.16 11.57 17.81
CA ILE A 99 8.52 11.71 18.34
C ILE A 99 8.91 13.20 18.42
N LEU A 100 8.63 13.98 17.38
CA LEU A 100 8.91 15.41 17.34
C LEU A 100 8.11 16.17 18.41
N ARG A 101 6.83 15.83 18.58
CA ARG A 101 5.98 16.38 19.64
C ARG A 101 6.54 16.08 21.04
N SER A 102 7.01 14.86 21.25
CA SER A 102 7.62 14.43 22.53
C SER A 102 8.89 15.22 22.84
N LYS A 103 9.75 15.45 21.83
CA LYS A 103 10.95 16.30 21.96
C LYS A 103 10.61 17.75 22.32
N LEU A 104 9.56 18.31 21.71
CA LEU A 104 9.11 19.67 22.01
C LEU A 104 8.61 19.82 23.45
N THR A 105 7.87 18.82 23.94
CA THR A 105 7.42 18.77 25.34
C THR A 105 8.59 18.69 26.30
N TRP A 106 9.59 17.85 26.02
CA TRP A 106 10.80 17.76 26.83
C TRP A 106 11.54 19.11 26.92
N LEU A 107 11.79 19.77 25.78
CA LEU A 107 12.43 21.09 25.75
C LEU A 107 11.67 22.15 26.56
N ARG A 108 10.33 22.11 26.54
CA ARG A 108 9.50 23.01 27.34
C ARG A 108 9.71 22.81 28.84
N VAL A 109 9.90 21.56 29.29
CA VAL A 109 10.14 21.25 30.70
C VAL A 109 11.52 21.73 31.13
N GLU A 110 12.55 21.45 30.33
CA GLU A 110 13.93 21.91 30.60
C GLU A 110 14.00 23.44 30.75
N LEU A 111 13.35 24.19 29.85
CA LEU A 111 13.30 25.65 29.91
C LEU A 111 12.54 26.20 31.12
N LYS A 112 11.62 25.44 31.72
CA LYS A 112 10.92 25.84 32.95
C LYS A 112 11.73 25.57 34.22
N ASN A 113 12.64 24.61 34.14
CA ASN A 113 13.50 24.20 35.26
C ASN A 113 14.84 24.95 35.28
N SER A 114 15.11 25.78 34.27
CA SER A 114 16.26 26.67 34.15
C SER A 114 15.90 28.07 34.64
#